data_AF-A0A7X6FBU6-F1
#
_entry.id   AF-A0A7X6FBU6-F1
#
_cell.length_a   1.000
_cell.length_b   1.000
_cell.length_c   1.000
_cell.angle_alpha   90.00
_cell.angle_beta   90.00
_cell.angle_gamma   90.00
#
_symmetry.space_group_name_H-M   'P 1'
#
loop_
_entity.id
_entity.type
_entity.pdbx_description
1 polymer ?
#
loop_
_entity_poly.entity_id
_entity_poly.type
_entity_poly.pdbx_seq_one_letter_code
_entity_poly.pdbx_strand_id
1 'polypeptide(L)'
;MDDEHKHYGKPPIIECVVELQFGEPITFDQITKRVEKFKRFYPQETRNVGFNAQISEKGISGSQEPIGLRLASHSALEMVVINTQVLVVSQLAPYPGWTEFRKRIGRDIELYFDTFSRRPVVRVGARYINRIDVPFPDKSNNHPVMDVATFLNVYPTIPSLSKRPIDSYAVAANVALDDGRFSVTLQSASVVAPAPKMYSFTLDIDIGCVVDIPARRDALLQLIDEMRSIKNRVFEASITDESRRLFQ
;
A
#
# COMPACT_ATOMS: atom_id res chain seq x y z
N MET A 1 4.10 27.74 -0.38
CA MET A 1 3.12 27.56 -1.47
C MET A 1 2.19 26.48 -0.98
N ASP A 2 0.94 26.86 -0.72
CA ASP A 2 -0.05 26.06 -0.02
C ASP A 2 -0.36 24.78 -0.78
N ASP A 3 -0.03 23.64 -0.17
CA ASP A 3 -0.46 22.33 -0.66
C ASP A 3 -1.88 22.10 -0.15
N GLU A 4 -2.84 22.72 -0.86
CA GLU A 4 -4.28 22.54 -0.66
C GLU A 4 -4.67 21.13 -1.11
N HIS A 5 -4.22 20.12 -0.37
CA HIS A 5 -4.58 18.75 -0.62
C HIS A 5 -6.09 18.60 -0.49
N LYS A 6 -6.75 18.22 -1.59
CA LYS A 6 -8.18 17.86 -1.58
C LYS A 6 -8.43 16.83 -0.47
N HIS A 7 -9.20 17.24 0.53
CA HIS A 7 -9.62 16.37 1.61
C HIS A 7 -10.94 15.71 1.22
N TYR A 8 -10.92 14.39 1.07
CA TYR A 8 -12.13 13.59 0.81
C TYR A 8 -12.78 13.20 2.14
N GLY A 9 -14.10 13.39 2.25
CA GLY A 9 -14.86 12.96 3.42
C GLY A 9 -14.87 11.44 3.60
N LYS A 10 -14.78 10.70 2.49
CA LYS A 10 -14.70 9.23 2.43
C LYS A 10 -13.58 8.81 1.47
N PRO A 11 -12.30 8.91 1.88
CA PRO A 11 -11.20 8.51 1.01
C PRO A 11 -11.32 7.02 0.66
N PRO A 12 -11.09 6.61 -0.60
CA PRO A 12 -11.25 5.22 -1.04
C PRO A 12 -10.12 4.28 -0.59
N ILE A 13 -9.26 4.71 0.33
CA ILE A 13 -8.09 3.96 0.77
C ILE A 13 -8.54 2.76 1.59
N ILE A 14 -8.31 1.55 1.08
CA ILE A 14 -8.59 0.29 1.78
C ILE A 14 -7.37 -0.26 2.52
N GLU A 15 -6.17 0.10 2.08
CA GLU A 15 -4.93 -0.14 2.80
C GLU A 15 -3.90 0.95 2.48
N CYS A 16 -3.15 1.38 3.48
CA CYS A 16 -1.91 2.12 3.25
C CYS A 16 -0.77 1.56 4.08
N VAL A 17 0.41 1.57 3.48
CA VAL A 17 1.58 0.85 3.96
C VAL A 17 2.78 1.77 3.84
N VAL A 18 3.56 1.86 4.91
CA VAL A 18 4.92 2.40 4.88
C VAL A 18 5.89 1.27 5.20
N GLU A 19 6.90 1.13 4.36
CA GLU A 19 7.93 0.09 4.46
C GLU A 19 9.30 0.73 4.60
N LEU A 20 10.10 0.20 5.51
CA LEU A 20 11.54 0.47 5.61
C LEU A 20 12.27 -0.87 5.45
N GLN A 21 13.15 -0.94 4.44
CA GLN A 21 14.07 -2.05 4.27
C GLN A 21 15.44 -1.68 4.84
N PHE A 22 16.06 -2.60 5.56
CA PHE A 22 17.36 -2.43 6.20
C PHE A 22 18.45 -3.22 5.47
N GLY A 23 19.62 -2.60 5.32
CA GLY A 23 20.77 -3.21 4.65
C GLY A 23 21.40 -4.35 5.45
N GLU A 24 21.15 -4.38 6.76
CA GLU A 24 21.69 -5.39 7.67
C GLU A 24 20.54 -6.16 8.34
N PRO A 25 20.58 -7.50 8.33
CA PRO A 25 19.52 -8.30 8.94
C PRO A 25 19.62 -8.35 10.47
N ILE A 26 18.47 -8.50 11.10
CA ILE A 26 18.31 -9.07 12.46
C ILE A 26 17.89 -10.53 12.35
N THR A 27 18.12 -11.31 13.41
CA THR A 27 17.70 -12.71 13.45
C THR A 27 16.26 -12.84 13.92
N PHE A 28 15.57 -13.92 13.54
CA PHE A 28 14.23 -14.22 14.04
C PHE A 28 14.21 -14.36 15.58
N ASP A 29 15.26 -14.90 16.19
CA ASP A 29 15.42 -14.98 17.65
C ASP A 29 15.51 -13.59 18.31
N GLN A 30 16.20 -12.63 17.68
CA GLN A 30 16.22 -11.25 18.16
C GLN A 30 14.82 -10.63 18.10
N ILE A 31 14.06 -10.91 17.03
CA ILE A 31 12.68 -10.44 16.86
C ILE A 31 11.82 -10.98 18.01
N THR A 32 11.73 -12.30 18.18
CA THR A 32 10.85 -12.92 19.18
C THR A 32 11.20 -12.51 20.62
N LYS A 33 12.48 -12.35 20.95
CA LYS A 33 12.91 -11.92 22.30
C LYS A 33 12.55 -10.48 22.64
N ARG A 34 12.36 -9.61 21.64
CA ARG A 34 12.25 -8.15 21.85
C ARG A 34 10.92 -7.56 21.40
N VAL A 35 10.11 -8.32 20.66
CA VAL A 35 8.82 -7.88 20.10
C VAL A 35 7.80 -7.47 21.18
N GLU A 36 7.97 -7.93 22.42
CA GLU A 36 7.05 -7.63 23.52
C GLU A 36 6.83 -6.12 23.74
N LYS A 37 7.84 -5.29 23.43
CA LYS A 37 7.73 -3.82 23.48
C LYS A 37 6.65 -3.25 22.54
N PHE A 38 6.29 -3.97 21.49
CA PHE A 38 5.25 -3.59 20.52
C PHE A 38 3.84 -4.02 20.96
N LYS A 39 3.72 -5.03 21.84
CA LYS A 39 2.42 -5.62 22.20
C LYS A 39 1.49 -4.68 22.95
N ARG A 40 2.03 -3.62 23.57
CA ARG A 40 1.22 -2.53 24.14
C ARG A 40 0.34 -1.82 23.11
N PHE A 41 0.72 -1.85 21.82
CA PHE A 41 -0.07 -1.29 20.71
C PHE A 41 -0.66 -2.40 19.83
N TYR A 42 0.06 -3.52 19.70
CA TYR A 42 -0.24 -4.60 18.77
C TYR A 42 -0.25 -5.97 19.49
N PRO A 43 -1.28 -6.26 20.30
CA PRO A 43 -1.28 -7.45 21.17
C PRO A 43 -1.48 -8.77 20.42
N GLN A 44 -1.99 -8.73 19.19
CA GLN A 44 -2.21 -9.93 18.38
C GLN A 44 -0.94 -10.25 17.59
N GLU A 45 -0.43 -11.48 17.70
CA GLU A 45 0.82 -11.91 17.06
C GLU A 45 0.57 -13.08 16.11
N THR A 46 1.18 -13.04 14.92
CA THR A 46 1.18 -14.15 13.97
C THR A 46 2.58 -14.29 13.35
N ARG A 47 3.05 -15.53 13.18
CA ARG A 47 4.35 -15.79 12.54
C ARG A 47 4.26 -15.56 11.03
N ASN A 48 5.24 -14.83 10.49
CA ASN A 48 5.44 -14.76 9.05
C ASN A 48 6.49 -15.81 8.64
N VAL A 49 6.13 -16.62 7.65
CA VAL A 49 6.99 -17.66 7.10
C VAL A 49 7.49 -17.21 5.74
N GLY A 50 8.81 -17.20 5.57
CA GLY A 50 9.45 -17.01 4.27
C GLY A 50 9.52 -18.33 3.53
N PHE A 51 9.35 -18.28 2.21
CA PHE A 51 9.47 -19.44 1.34
C PHE A 51 10.70 -19.24 0.45
N ASN A 52 11.69 -20.12 0.59
CA ASN A 52 12.85 -20.16 -0.28
C ASN A 52 12.72 -21.36 -1.22
N ALA A 53 12.60 -21.10 -2.52
CA ALA A 53 12.61 -22.13 -3.55
C ALA A 53 13.98 -22.15 -4.25
N GLN A 54 14.62 -23.32 -4.26
CA GLN A 54 15.79 -23.57 -5.10
C GLN A 54 15.38 -24.46 -6.28
N ILE A 55 15.64 -23.97 -7.48
CA ILE A 55 15.45 -24.73 -8.72
C ILE A 55 16.80 -25.36 -9.07
N SER A 56 16.83 -26.68 -9.17
CA SER A 56 18.00 -27.45 -9.61
C SER A 56 17.61 -28.43 -10.72
N GLU A 57 18.60 -29.02 -11.40
CA GLU A 57 18.37 -30.10 -12.37
C GLU A 57 17.64 -31.32 -11.77
N LYS A 58 17.68 -31.48 -10.43
CA LYS A 58 16.99 -32.56 -9.70
C LYS A 58 15.55 -32.22 -9.30
N GLY A 59 15.04 -31.06 -9.70
CA GLY A 59 13.71 -30.57 -9.36
C GLY A 59 13.73 -29.35 -8.44
N ILE A 60 12.53 -29.02 -7.93
CA ILE A 60 12.29 -27.88 -7.03
C ILE A 60 12.35 -28.38 -5.59
N SER A 61 13.29 -27.85 -4.81
CA SER A 61 13.29 -28.00 -3.35
C SER A 61 12.87 -26.68 -2.71
N GLY A 62 12.12 -26.77 -1.60
CA GLY A 62 11.65 -25.61 -0.87
C GLY A 62 11.86 -25.78 0.62
N SER A 63 12.29 -24.71 1.29
CA SER A 63 12.27 -24.62 2.76
C SER A 63 11.36 -23.49 3.20
N GLN A 64 10.72 -23.71 4.34
CA GLN A 64 9.93 -22.72 5.05
C GLN A 64 10.64 -22.36 6.34
N GLU A 65 10.99 -21.09 6.50
CA GLU A 65 11.61 -20.61 7.73
C GLU A 65 10.85 -19.38 8.24
N PRO A 66 10.64 -19.24 9.55
CA PRO A 66 10.09 -18.01 10.11
C PRO A 66 11.04 -16.85 9.83
N ILE A 67 10.57 -15.83 9.12
CA ILE A 67 11.36 -14.64 8.76
C ILE A 67 10.99 -13.42 9.60
N GLY A 68 9.95 -13.52 10.42
CA GLY A 68 9.46 -12.40 11.20
C GLY A 68 8.11 -12.63 11.85
N LEU A 69 7.56 -11.54 12.39
CA LEU A 69 6.27 -11.50 13.05
C LEU A 69 5.41 -10.41 12.43
N ARG A 70 4.12 -10.71 12.27
CA ARG A 70 3.06 -9.74 12.06
C ARG A 70 2.38 -9.50 13.40
N LEU A 71 2.26 -8.24 13.78
CA LEU A 71 1.56 -7.80 14.97
C LEU A 71 0.37 -6.94 14.55
N ALA A 72 -0.77 -7.11 15.21
CA ALA A 72 -1.98 -6.34 14.92
C ALA A 72 -2.60 -5.77 16.19
N SER A 73 -3.26 -4.63 16.06
CA SER A 73 -4.05 -4.01 17.14
C SER A 73 -5.26 -4.89 17.49
N HIS A 74 -5.98 -4.55 18.57
CA HIS A 74 -7.22 -5.26 18.92
C HIS A 74 -8.26 -5.27 17.80
N SER A 75 -8.36 -4.21 17.00
CA SER A 75 -9.27 -4.12 15.87
C SER A 75 -8.76 -4.82 14.61
N ALA A 76 -7.51 -5.31 14.63
CA ALA A 76 -6.77 -5.83 13.48
C ALA A 76 -6.61 -4.86 12.29
N LEU A 77 -6.97 -3.59 12.45
CA LEU A 77 -6.86 -2.57 11.39
C LEU A 77 -5.46 -1.95 11.31
N GLU A 78 -4.77 -1.91 12.43
CA GLU A 78 -3.42 -1.37 12.52
C GLU A 78 -2.45 -2.51 12.67
N MET A 79 -1.45 -2.57 11.79
CA MET A 79 -0.47 -3.65 11.81
C MET A 79 0.95 -3.13 11.75
N VAL A 80 1.85 -3.88 12.38
CA VAL A 80 3.29 -3.77 12.18
C VAL A 80 3.84 -5.13 11.80
N VAL A 81 4.64 -5.19 10.74
CA VAL A 81 5.42 -6.38 10.39
C VAL A 81 6.88 -6.12 10.67
N ILE A 82 7.50 -7.03 11.40
CA ILE A 82 8.93 -7.02 11.69
C ILE A 82 9.49 -8.31 11.13
N ASN A 83 10.16 -8.21 9.99
CA ASN A 83 10.96 -9.28 9.41
C ASN A 83 12.45 -9.00 9.63
N THR A 84 13.30 -9.96 9.29
CA THR A 84 14.76 -9.86 9.43
C THR A 84 15.36 -8.60 8.81
N GLN A 85 14.79 -8.06 7.74
CA GLN A 85 15.28 -6.84 7.08
C GLN A 85 14.21 -5.80 6.79
N VAL A 86 12.98 -5.99 7.29
CA VAL A 86 11.87 -5.12 6.90
C VAL A 86 11.06 -4.74 8.13
N LEU A 87 10.76 -3.44 8.24
CA LEU A 87 9.70 -2.92 9.07
C LEU A 87 8.57 -2.44 8.15
N VAL A 88 7.35 -2.92 8.38
CA VAL A 88 6.14 -2.40 7.75
C VAL A 88 5.24 -1.81 8.81
N VAL A 89 4.68 -0.63 8.53
CA VAL A 89 3.55 -0.05 9.26
C VAL A 89 2.37 0.01 8.30
N SER A 90 1.31 -0.75 8.58
CA SER A 90 0.11 -0.83 7.73
C SER A 90 -1.15 -0.36 8.47
N GLN A 91 -2.06 0.25 7.71
CA GLN A 91 -3.40 0.66 8.10
C GLN A 91 -4.40 0.11 7.10
N LEU A 92 -5.33 -0.73 7.56
CA LEU A 92 -6.52 -1.11 6.80
C LEU A 92 -7.63 -0.07 6.98
N ALA A 93 -8.61 -0.07 6.07
CA ALA A 93 -9.79 0.76 6.17
C ALA A 93 -10.55 0.56 7.50
N PRO A 94 -11.15 1.63 8.07
CA PRO A 94 -11.15 3.00 7.54
C PRO A 94 -9.80 3.72 7.70
N TYR A 95 -9.43 4.54 6.72
CA TYR A 95 -8.23 5.36 6.77
C TYR A 95 -8.43 6.54 7.74
N PRO A 96 -7.60 6.69 8.80
CA PRO A 96 -7.80 7.70 9.83
C PRO A 96 -7.36 9.11 9.41
N GLY A 97 -6.84 9.28 8.20
CA GLY A 97 -6.22 10.52 7.74
C GLY A 97 -4.71 10.55 7.97
N TRP A 98 -4.05 11.50 7.29
CA TRP A 98 -2.59 11.54 7.27
C TRP A 98 -1.96 11.85 8.62
N THR A 99 -2.51 12.80 9.36
CA THR A 99 -1.93 13.25 10.64
C THR A 99 -1.78 12.10 11.63
N GLU A 100 -2.84 11.31 11.83
CA GLU A 100 -2.82 10.16 12.74
C GLU A 100 -1.93 9.03 12.21
N PHE A 101 -2.00 8.73 10.92
CA PHE A 101 -1.16 7.69 10.33
C PHE A 101 0.34 8.05 10.41
N ARG A 102 0.70 9.29 10.08
CA ARG A 102 2.08 9.82 10.18
C ARG A 102 2.61 9.76 11.61
N LYS A 103 1.79 10.12 12.60
CA LYS A 103 2.13 10.01 14.02
C LYS A 103 2.44 8.56 14.41
N ARG A 104 1.64 7.61 13.94
CA ARG A 104 1.86 6.17 14.15
C ARG A 104 3.14 5.66 13.49
N ILE A 105 3.40 6.05 12.24
CA ILE A 105 4.64 5.74 11.54
C ILE A 105 5.85 6.22 12.35
N GLY A 106 5.85 7.47 12.81
CA GLY A 106 6.94 8.03 13.61
C GLY A 106 7.19 7.25 14.91
N ARG A 107 6.11 6.94 15.64
CA ARG A 107 6.17 6.13 16.87
C ARG A 107 6.77 4.74 16.62
N ASP A 108 6.34 4.06 15.55
CA ASP A 108 6.73 2.68 15.28
C ASP A 108 8.16 2.58 14.73
N ILE A 109 8.61 3.55 13.94
CA ILE A 109 10.02 3.68 13.53
C ILE A 109 10.92 3.90 14.75
N GLU A 110 10.54 4.81 15.66
CA GLU A 110 11.28 5.07 16.88
C GLU A 110 11.35 3.83 17.77
N LEU A 111 10.21 3.17 18.00
CA LEU A 111 10.15 1.93 18.76
C LEU A 111 11.01 0.83 18.15
N TYR A 112 11.05 0.73 16.82
CA TYR A 112 11.94 -0.19 16.12
C TYR A 112 13.42 0.13 16.38
N PHE A 113 13.83 1.39 16.24
CA PHE A 113 15.21 1.80 16.49
C PHE A 113 15.63 1.56 17.94
N ASP A 114 14.77 1.84 18.92
CA ASP A 114 15.02 1.60 20.34
C ASP A 114 15.09 0.10 20.70
N THR A 115 14.41 -0.75 19.91
CA THR A 115 14.31 -2.19 20.19
C THR A 115 15.44 -2.96 19.52
N PHE A 116 15.72 -2.66 18.26
CA PHE A 116 16.66 -3.42 17.45
C PHE A 116 17.98 -2.70 17.22
N SER A 117 18.15 -1.47 17.70
CA SER A 117 19.23 -0.54 17.29
C SER A 117 19.03 -0.04 15.85
N ARG A 118 19.46 1.19 15.60
CA ARG A 118 19.38 1.78 14.26
C ARG A 118 20.30 1.04 13.29
N ARG A 119 19.78 0.73 12.10
CA ARG A 119 20.50 0.15 10.96
C ARG A 119 20.32 1.04 9.72
N PRO A 120 21.24 0.97 8.74
CA PRO A 120 21.08 1.66 7.47
C PRO A 120 19.76 1.25 6.79
N VAL A 121 18.93 2.24 6.46
CA VAL A 121 17.74 2.04 5.63
C VAL A 121 18.19 2.11 4.16
N VAL A 122 17.90 1.07 3.40
CA VAL A 122 18.31 0.92 1.99
C VAL A 122 17.15 1.08 1.01
N ARG A 123 15.91 1.03 1.51
CA ARG A 123 14.71 1.36 0.74
C ARG A 123 13.64 1.92 1.68
N VAL A 124 12.91 2.92 1.19
CA VAL A 124 11.63 3.36 1.77
C VAL A 124 10.53 3.13 0.75
N GLY A 125 9.44 2.49 1.18
CA GLY A 125 8.25 2.24 0.39
C GLY A 125 7.03 2.95 0.99
N ALA A 126 6.14 3.45 0.13
CA ALA A 126 4.84 3.99 0.52
C ALA A 126 3.78 3.53 -0.49
N ARG A 127 2.90 2.61 -0.06
CA ARG A 127 1.87 2.01 -0.91
C ARG A 127 0.47 2.36 -0.42
N TYR A 128 -0.40 2.68 -1.35
CA TYR A 128 -1.80 3.01 -1.09
C TYR A 128 -2.68 2.23 -2.07
N ILE A 129 -3.49 1.34 -1.51
CA ILE A 129 -4.47 0.57 -2.26
C ILE A 129 -5.82 1.26 -2.06
N ASN A 130 -6.38 1.74 -3.17
CA ASN A 130 -7.68 2.39 -3.20
C ASN A 130 -8.70 1.45 -3.83
N ARG A 131 -9.91 1.38 -3.28
CA ARG A 131 -11.06 0.73 -3.93
C ARG A 131 -12.14 1.74 -4.21
N ILE A 132 -12.53 1.83 -5.47
CA ILE A 132 -13.56 2.74 -5.96
C ILE A 132 -14.78 1.92 -6.29
N ASP A 133 -15.81 2.11 -5.50
CA ASP A 133 -17.06 1.36 -5.50
C ASP A 133 -18.14 2.21 -6.20
N VAL A 134 -18.61 1.76 -7.37
CA VAL A 134 -19.54 2.49 -8.24
C VAL A 134 -20.89 1.79 -8.26
N PRO A 135 -21.96 2.38 -7.69
CA PRO A 135 -23.31 1.80 -7.75
C PRO A 135 -23.88 1.84 -9.17
N PHE A 136 -24.73 0.87 -9.51
CA PHE A 136 -25.41 0.88 -10.80
C PHE A 136 -26.33 2.12 -10.93
N PRO A 137 -26.37 2.79 -12.09
CA PRO A 137 -27.18 4.00 -12.30
C PRO A 137 -28.70 3.77 -12.21
N ASP A 138 -29.20 2.54 -12.34
CA ASP A 138 -30.62 2.19 -12.21
C ASP A 138 -30.82 0.96 -11.30
N LYS A 139 -31.95 0.92 -10.59
CA LYS A 139 -32.40 -0.21 -9.76
C LYS A 139 -32.98 -1.36 -10.59
N SER A 140 -33.22 -1.18 -11.89
CA SER A 140 -33.64 -2.25 -12.78
C SER A 140 -32.66 -3.43 -12.75
N ASN A 141 -33.13 -4.63 -13.07
CA ASN A 141 -32.30 -5.84 -13.06
C ASN A 141 -31.41 -5.98 -14.31
N ASN A 142 -31.31 -4.92 -15.13
CA ASN A 142 -30.36 -4.90 -16.22
C ASN A 142 -28.98 -4.52 -15.70
N HIS A 143 -27.96 -5.30 -16.09
CA HIS A 143 -26.57 -4.94 -15.88
C HIS A 143 -26.22 -3.77 -16.81
N PRO A 144 -26.01 -2.55 -16.29
CA PRO A 144 -25.68 -1.41 -17.13
C PRO A 144 -24.28 -1.59 -17.73
N VAL A 145 -24.06 -1.06 -18.93
CA VAL A 145 -22.71 -1.04 -19.52
C VAL A 145 -21.87 -0.05 -18.71
N MET A 146 -20.85 -0.53 -17.98
CA MET A 146 -19.94 0.36 -17.28
C MET A 146 -18.76 0.73 -18.17
N ASP A 147 -18.55 2.03 -18.31
CA ASP A 147 -17.37 2.59 -18.94
C ASP A 147 -16.35 3.00 -17.87
N VAL A 148 -15.24 2.26 -17.79
CA VAL A 148 -14.14 2.52 -16.85
C VAL A 148 -13.59 3.94 -17.02
N ALA A 149 -13.56 4.45 -18.26
CA ALA A 149 -13.06 5.78 -18.58
C ALA A 149 -13.88 6.91 -17.93
N THR A 150 -15.11 6.61 -17.50
CA THR A 150 -15.94 7.56 -16.74
C THR A 150 -15.35 7.85 -15.36
N PHE A 151 -14.61 6.90 -14.76
CA PHE A 151 -14.13 6.97 -13.38
C PHE A 151 -12.60 7.07 -13.28
N LEU A 152 -11.89 6.41 -14.19
CA LEU A 152 -10.44 6.28 -14.14
C LEU A 152 -9.79 6.75 -15.43
N ASN A 153 -8.61 7.35 -15.30
CA ASN A 153 -7.71 7.71 -16.41
C ASN A 153 -6.63 6.65 -16.66
N VAL A 154 -6.65 5.55 -15.89
CA VAL A 154 -5.66 4.47 -15.96
C VAL A 154 -6.40 3.18 -16.32
N TYR A 155 -6.62 2.97 -17.61
CA TYR A 155 -7.35 1.82 -18.14
C TYR A 155 -6.82 1.48 -19.54
N PRO A 156 -6.99 0.23 -20.01
CA PRO A 156 -6.57 -0.13 -21.35
C PRO A 156 -7.54 0.44 -22.39
N THR A 157 -7.01 1.07 -23.43
CA THR A 157 -7.80 1.32 -24.65
C THR A 157 -7.81 0.04 -25.47
N ILE A 158 -8.98 -0.56 -25.65
CA ILE A 158 -9.15 -1.80 -26.42
C ILE A 158 -9.79 -1.45 -27.76
N PRO A 159 -9.32 -2.03 -28.89
CA PRO A 159 -10.01 -1.92 -30.18
C PRO A 159 -11.47 -2.38 -30.07
N SER A 160 -12.32 -2.02 -31.05
CA SER A 160 -13.72 -2.49 -31.10
C SER A 160 -13.80 -4.00 -31.35
N LEU A 161 -13.56 -4.81 -30.32
CA LEU A 161 -13.61 -6.27 -30.36
C LEU A 161 -15.04 -6.80 -30.19
N SER A 162 -15.90 -6.04 -29.51
CA SER A 162 -17.29 -6.42 -29.30
C SER A 162 -18.18 -5.20 -29.03
N LYS A 163 -19.50 -5.38 -29.16
CA LYS A 163 -20.50 -4.37 -28.74
C LYS A 163 -20.70 -4.32 -27.22
N ARG A 164 -20.09 -5.26 -26.47
CA ARG A 164 -20.13 -5.32 -25.01
C ARG A 164 -18.91 -4.57 -24.42
N PRO A 165 -19.07 -3.92 -23.27
CA PRO A 165 -17.95 -3.33 -22.54
C PRO A 165 -16.97 -4.40 -22.04
N ILE A 166 -15.85 -3.93 -21.51
CA ILE A 166 -14.80 -4.76 -20.92
C ILE A 166 -15.34 -5.42 -19.63
N ASP A 167 -15.41 -6.75 -19.60
CA ASP A 167 -15.85 -7.51 -18.42
C ASP A 167 -14.84 -7.42 -17.27
N SER A 168 -13.55 -7.49 -17.61
CA SER A 168 -12.46 -7.32 -16.65
C SER A 168 -11.20 -6.78 -17.29
N TYR A 169 -10.39 -6.05 -16.53
CA TYR A 169 -9.08 -5.58 -16.94
C TYR A 169 -8.10 -5.54 -15.78
N ALA A 170 -6.82 -5.58 -16.12
CA ALA A 170 -5.73 -5.23 -15.24
C ALA A 170 -4.64 -4.54 -16.06
N VAL A 171 -4.17 -3.39 -15.58
CA VAL A 171 -3.06 -2.64 -16.17
C VAL A 171 -2.05 -2.31 -15.08
N ALA A 172 -0.76 -2.34 -15.44
CA ALA A 172 0.33 -1.99 -14.57
C ALA A 172 1.36 -1.16 -15.34
N ALA A 173 1.84 -0.09 -14.70
CA ALA A 173 2.91 0.74 -15.21
C ALA A 173 3.95 0.99 -14.13
N ASN A 174 5.22 1.05 -14.52
CA ASN A 174 6.32 1.49 -13.67
C ASN A 174 6.89 2.78 -14.25
N VAL A 175 6.96 3.83 -13.44
CA VAL A 175 7.40 5.15 -13.86
C VAL A 175 8.48 5.65 -12.91
N ALA A 176 9.55 6.23 -13.45
CA ALA A 176 10.54 6.94 -12.67
C ALA A 176 10.17 8.44 -12.60
N LEU A 177 10.22 9.03 -11.40
CA LEU A 177 9.97 10.45 -11.16
C LEU A 177 11.19 11.11 -10.51
N ASP A 178 11.24 12.44 -10.58
CA ASP A 178 12.31 13.29 -10.03
C ASP A 178 13.70 12.77 -10.38
N ASP A 179 13.97 12.67 -11.68
CA ASP A 179 15.23 12.18 -12.27
C ASP A 179 15.65 10.78 -11.78
N GLY A 180 14.66 9.94 -11.45
CA GLY A 180 14.88 8.56 -11.02
C GLY A 180 15.00 8.38 -9.51
N ARG A 181 14.83 9.44 -8.71
CA ARG A 181 14.81 9.35 -7.24
C ARG A 181 13.67 8.46 -6.74
N PHE A 182 12.50 8.55 -7.38
CA PHE A 182 11.32 7.78 -6.99
C PHE A 182 10.88 6.83 -8.10
N SER A 183 10.64 5.56 -7.73
CA SER A 183 9.94 4.60 -8.57
C SER A 183 8.47 4.58 -8.20
N VAL A 184 7.56 4.73 -9.16
CA VAL A 184 6.11 4.60 -8.95
C VAL A 184 5.59 3.40 -9.72
N THR A 185 5.06 2.41 -9.01
CA THR A 185 4.26 1.34 -9.58
C THR A 185 2.80 1.74 -9.47
N LEU A 186 2.13 1.88 -10.61
CA LEU A 186 0.73 2.23 -10.72
C LEU A 186 -0.03 1.05 -11.31
N GLN A 187 -1.00 0.51 -10.59
CA GLN A 187 -1.83 -0.58 -11.06
C GLN A 187 -3.31 -0.21 -10.96
N SER A 188 -4.06 -0.56 -11.99
CA SER A 188 -5.51 -0.43 -11.99
C SER A 188 -6.15 -1.71 -12.51
N ALA A 189 -7.21 -2.16 -11.84
CA ALA A 189 -7.92 -3.36 -12.23
C ALA A 189 -9.39 -3.30 -11.83
N SER A 190 -10.24 -3.99 -12.59
CA SER A 190 -11.57 -4.37 -12.13
C SER A 190 -11.45 -5.46 -11.06
N VAL A 191 -12.23 -5.37 -9.99
CA VAL A 191 -12.28 -6.39 -8.93
C VAL A 191 -13.71 -6.81 -8.64
N VAL A 192 -13.85 -7.95 -7.96
CA VAL A 192 -15.16 -8.42 -7.50
C VAL A 192 -15.74 -7.40 -6.54
N ALA A 193 -16.95 -6.96 -6.85
CA ALA A 193 -17.70 -6.03 -6.02
C ALA A 193 -18.04 -6.62 -4.65
N PRO A 194 -17.95 -5.84 -3.56
CA PRO A 194 -18.29 -6.31 -2.22
C PRO A 194 -19.81 -6.45 -2.00
N ALA A 195 -20.65 -5.86 -2.85
CA ALA A 195 -22.10 -5.97 -2.78
C ALA A 195 -22.73 -6.14 -4.18
N PRO A 196 -23.98 -6.62 -4.29
CA PRO A 196 -24.70 -6.66 -5.56
C PRO A 196 -24.95 -5.27 -6.15
N LYS A 197 -25.16 -5.20 -7.47
CA LYS A 197 -25.52 -3.97 -8.21
C LYS A 197 -24.49 -2.84 -8.08
N MET A 198 -23.22 -3.19 -8.07
CA MET A 198 -22.13 -2.24 -8.14
C MET A 198 -20.97 -2.81 -8.95
N TYR A 199 -20.10 -1.92 -9.37
CA TYR A 199 -18.79 -2.24 -9.89
C TYR A 199 -17.72 -1.77 -8.93
N SER A 200 -16.59 -2.46 -8.93
CA SER A 200 -15.45 -2.09 -8.09
C SER A 200 -14.17 -2.10 -8.90
N PHE A 201 -13.37 -1.08 -8.66
CA PHE A 201 -12.04 -0.95 -9.22
C PHE A 201 -11.02 -0.81 -8.11
N THR A 202 -9.83 -1.32 -8.34
CA THR A 202 -8.66 -0.98 -7.54
C THR A 202 -7.78 0.01 -8.26
N LEU A 203 -7.19 0.92 -7.48
CA LEU A 203 -6.10 1.79 -7.90
C LEU A 203 -5.02 1.68 -6.83
N ASP A 204 -3.94 0.99 -7.18
CA ASP A 204 -2.82 0.69 -6.31
C ASP A 204 -1.61 1.51 -6.74
N ILE A 205 -1.07 2.27 -5.80
CA ILE A 205 0.03 3.20 -6.02
C ILE A 205 1.11 2.85 -5.01
N ASP A 206 2.23 2.30 -5.49
CA ASP A 206 3.42 2.02 -4.69
C ASP A 206 4.56 2.93 -5.10
N ILE A 207 5.11 3.66 -4.13
CA ILE A 207 6.24 4.55 -4.32
C ILE A 207 7.44 3.97 -3.59
N GLY A 208 8.56 3.85 -4.30
CA GLY A 208 9.83 3.41 -3.77
C GLY A 208 10.89 4.50 -3.87
N CYS A 209 11.74 4.58 -2.86
CA CYS A 209 12.97 5.39 -2.86
C CYS A 209 14.13 4.51 -2.40
N VAL A 210 15.22 4.49 -3.18
CA VAL A 210 16.43 3.66 -2.92
C VAL A 210 17.73 4.48 -2.92
N VAL A 211 17.64 5.79 -3.15
CA VAL A 211 18.77 6.72 -3.18
C VAL A 211 18.54 7.85 -2.18
N ASP A 212 19.62 8.47 -1.71
CA ASP A 212 19.58 9.62 -0.79
C ASP A 212 18.68 9.41 0.45
N ILE A 213 18.66 8.18 0.97
CA ILE A 213 17.82 7.84 2.12
C ILE A 213 18.44 8.42 3.40
N PRO A 214 17.74 9.29 4.12
CA PRO A 214 18.29 9.91 5.32
C PRO A 214 18.38 8.92 6.48
N ALA A 215 19.43 9.05 7.29
CA ALA A 215 19.60 8.20 8.48
C ALA A 215 18.75 8.66 9.68
N ARG A 216 18.39 9.94 9.76
CA ARG A 216 17.66 10.52 10.89
C ARG A 216 16.15 10.27 10.76
N ARG A 217 15.49 9.88 11.87
CA ARG A 217 14.03 9.68 11.96
C ARG A 217 13.24 10.86 11.37
N ASP A 218 13.53 12.08 11.79
CA ASP A 218 12.72 13.23 11.34
C ASP A 218 12.85 13.48 9.84
N ALA A 219 14.04 13.25 9.28
CA ALA A 219 14.28 13.34 7.84
C ALA A 219 13.66 12.16 7.08
N LEU A 220 13.62 10.95 7.66
CA LEU A 220 12.85 9.83 7.10
C LEU A 220 11.35 10.15 7.04
N LEU A 221 10.81 10.79 8.08
CA LEU A 221 9.41 11.21 8.09
C LEU A 221 9.13 12.29 7.04
N GLN A 222 10.08 13.21 6.81
CA GLN A 222 9.99 14.19 5.72
C GLN A 222 10.01 13.52 4.35
N LEU A 223 10.89 12.53 4.11
CA LEU A 223 10.88 11.73 2.88
C LEU A 223 9.52 11.03 2.69
N ILE A 224 8.94 10.49 3.75
CA ILE A 224 7.62 9.84 3.72
C ILE A 224 6.50 10.87 3.41
N ASP A 225 6.61 12.11 3.90
CA ASP A 225 5.71 13.21 3.52
C ASP A 225 5.82 13.58 2.03
N GLU A 226 7.05 13.63 1.49
CA GLU A 226 7.30 13.83 0.06
C GLU A 226 6.64 12.71 -0.77
N MET A 227 6.86 11.44 -0.38
CA MET A 227 6.26 10.28 -1.05
C MET A 227 4.73 10.35 -1.02
N ARG A 228 4.11 10.75 0.11
CA ARG A 228 2.66 10.96 0.14
C ARG A 228 2.20 12.01 -0.86
N SER A 229 2.95 13.10 -1.00
CA SER A 229 2.61 14.20 -1.91
C SER A 229 2.67 13.74 -3.36
N ILE A 230 3.69 12.94 -3.73
CA ILE A 230 3.77 12.26 -5.04
C ILE A 230 2.57 11.34 -5.23
N LYS A 231 2.25 10.50 -4.24
CA LYS A 231 1.10 9.60 -4.28
C LYS A 231 -0.21 10.37 -4.50
N ASN A 232 -0.40 11.50 -3.81
CA ASN A 232 -1.59 12.35 -3.99
C ASN A 232 -1.70 12.84 -5.43
N ARG A 233 -0.60 13.33 -6.02
CA ARG A 233 -0.56 13.76 -7.44
C ARG A 233 -0.91 12.62 -8.39
N VAL A 234 -0.34 11.44 -8.20
CA VAL A 234 -0.62 10.25 -9.02
C VAL A 234 -2.08 9.83 -8.90
N PHE A 235 -2.61 9.77 -7.68
CA PHE A 235 -4.02 9.44 -7.43
C PHE A 235 -4.96 10.43 -8.13
N GLU A 236 -4.74 11.74 -7.96
CA GLU A 236 -5.58 12.76 -8.60
C GLU A 236 -5.52 12.75 -10.12
N ALA A 237 -4.35 12.44 -10.70
CA ALA A 237 -4.22 12.28 -12.14
C ALA A 237 -4.92 11.01 -12.65
N SER A 238 -5.05 9.99 -11.80
CA SER A 238 -5.60 8.68 -12.17
C SER A 238 -7.13 8.61 -12.11
N ILE A 239 -7.79 9.57 -11.47
CA ILE A 239 -9.25 9.59 -11.28
C ILE A 239 -9.92 10.75 -12.03
N THR A 240 -11.18 10.58 -12.37
CA THR A 240 -12.03 11.64 -12.95
C THR A 240 -12.80 12.40 -11.86
N ASP A 241 -13.46 13.50 -12.23
CA ASP A 241 -14.39 14.20 -11.32
C ASP A 241 -15.55 13.31 -10.85
N GLU A 242 -15.92 12.32 -11.64
CA GLU A 242 -17.04 11.42 -11.36
C GLU A 242 -16.66 10.46 -10.25
N SER A 243 -15.40 10.00 -10.21
CA SER A 243 -14.85 9.34 -9.04
C SER A 243 -14.79 10.25 -7.81
N ARG A 244 -14.40 11.53 -7.96
CA ARG A 244 -14.31 12.46 -6.82
C ARG A 244 -15.65 12.64 -6.10
N ARG A 245 -16.76 12.64 -6.84
CA ARG A 245 -18.12 12.74 -6.26
C ARG A 245 -18.47 11.55 -5.37
N LEU A 246 -17.87 10.38 -5.56
CA LEU A 246 -18.09 9.20 -4.73
C LEU A 246 -17.45 9.30 -3.35
N PHE A 247 -16.47 10.20 -3.18
CA PHE A 247 -15.66 10.33 -1.96
C PHE A 247 -16.10 11.48 -1.04
N GLN A 248 -17.24 12.10 -1.33
CA GLN A 248 -17.83 13.19 -0.53
C GLN A 248 -18.52 12.65 0.73
#